data_AF-A0AAW9X9F8-F1
#
_entry.id   AF-A0AAW9X9F8-F1
#
_cell.length_a   1.000
_cell.length_b   1.000
_cell.length_c   1.000
_cell.angle_alpha   90.00
_cell.angle_beta   90.00
_cell.angle_gamma   90.00
#
_symmetry.space_group_name_H-M   'P 1'
#
loop_
_entity.id
_entity.type
_entity.pdbx_description
1 polymer ?
#
loop_
_entity_poly.entity_id
_entity_poly.type
_entity_poly.pdbx_seq_one_letter_code
_entity_poly.pdbx_strand_id
1 'polypeptide(L)'
;IERYAAAEGDVGMFITLTAPSKYHPTRQVGKGESKTVQLNHGWNDEAFNPKDAQRYLCRIWSLMRTAFKDNDLQVYGLRVVEPHHDGTPHWHMMLFCNPRQRNQIIEIMRRYALKEDGDERGAARNRFQAKHLNRGGAAGYIAKYISKNIDGYALDGQLDNDTGRPLKDTAAAVTAWASTWRIPQFKTVGLPTMGAYRELRKLPRGVSIADEFDERVEAARAAADSGDFALYISAQGGANVPRDCQTVRVARSPSDDVNEYEEEVERVVGIYAPHLGARHIHITRTTDWRIVLKVPVVEPLTLKSGIAAPRSPVNNCGKLTGGDTSLPAPTPSEHAAAVLNLVDDGVIEWNEPEVVRALRGALKYDMRTPNRQQRNGSPLKPHEIAPSARLTRSERLQITRIRVDLAQNGIRPQRWELEALARGATVNYDGKKFTYPVADEWPGFSTVMEWT
;
A
#
# COMPACT_ATOMS: atom_id res chain seq x y z
N ILE A 1 21.26 -3.54 11.67
CA ILE A 1 20.57 -3.78 12.97
C ILE A 1 21.56 -4.17 14.06
N GLU A 2 21.98 -5.44 14.23
CA GLU A 2 22.84 -5.82 15.38
C GLU A 2 24.16 -5.03 15.47
N ARG A 3 24.86 -4.79 14.34
CA ARG A 3 26.04 -3.91 14.27
C ARG A 3 25.74 -2.47 14.73
N TYR A 4 24.56 -1.94 14.43
CA TYR A 4 24.13 -0.60 14.81
C TYR A 4 23.86 -0.55 16.33
N ALA A 5 23.07 -1.49 16.87
CA ALA A 5 22.85 -1.60 18.31
C ALA A 5 24.16 -1.78 19.10
N ALA A 6 25.10 -2.57 18.56
CA ALA A 6 26.41 -2.75 19.17
C ALA A 6 27.28 -1.48 19.18
N ALA A 7 27.03 -0.50 18.30
CA ALA A 7 27.69 0.80 18.30
C ALA A 7 27.02 1.80 19.27
N GLU A 8 25.69 1.83 19.32
CA GLU A 8 24.91 2.66 20.27
C GLU A 8 25.02 2.18 21.74
N GLY A 9 25.58 0.98 21.97
CA GLY A 9 25.67 0.36 23.30
C GLY A 9 24.41 -0.38 23.75
N ASP A 10 23.47 -0.59 22.83
CA ASP A 10 22.17 -1.20 23.06
C ASP A 10 22.23 -2.73 23.19
N VAL A 11 21.31 -3.28 23.99
CA VAL A 11 21.24 -4.71 24.30
C VAL A 11 20.11 -5.41 23.56
N GLY A 12 20.41 -6.60 23.04
CA GLY A 12 19.44 -7.46 22.39
C GLY A 12 18.56 -8.23 23.39
N MET A 13 17.30 -8.40 23.02
CA MET A 13 16.37 -9.36 23.62
C MET A 13 15.60 -10.12 22.53
N PHE A 14 15.40 -11.41 22.76
CA PHE A 14 14.51 -12.23 21.95
C PHE A 14 13.20 -12.43 22.70
N ILE A 15 12.10 -12.04 22.06
CA ILE A 15 10.74 -12.20 22.59
C ILE A 15 9.99 -13.29 21.81
N THR A 16 9.35 -14.20 22.52
CA THR A 16 8.24 -15.01 22.00
C THR A 16 6.94 -14.49 22.61
N LEU A 17 5.93 -14.26 21.76
CA LEU A 17 4.60 -13.79 22.16
C LEU A 17 3.51 -14.65 21.51
N THR A 18 2.67 -15.29 22.32
CA THR A 18 1.68 -16.31 21.90
C THR A 18 0.27 -15.92 22.37
N ALA A 19 -0.76 -16.39 21.67
CA ALA A 19 -2.17 -16.10 21.93
C ALA A 19 -2.76 -16.93 23.10
N PRO A 20 -3.93 -16.54 23.66
CA PRO A 20 -4.73 -17.37 24.57
C PRO A 20 -5.14 -18.74 24.02
N SER A 21 -5.37 -19.72 24.91
CA SER A 21 -5.71 -21.10 24.51
C SER A 21 -6.96 -21.22 23.63
N LYS A 22 -7.89 -20.26 23.70
CA LYS A 22 -9.07 -20.20 22.83
C LYS A 22 -8.77 -19.99 21.34
N TYR A 23 -7.62 -19.37 21.04
CA TYR A 23 -7.13 -19.24 19.67
C TYR A 23 -6.40 -20.50 19.16
N HIS A 24 -6.22 -21.51 20.01
CA HIS A 24 -5.52 -22.76 19.68
C HIS A 24 -6.55 -23.89 19.51
N PRO A 25 -6.95 -24.25 18.27
CA PRO A 25 -8.00 -25.25 18.03
C PRO A 25 -7.56 -26.68 18.38
N THR A 26 -6.26 -26.91 18.61
CA THR A 26 -5.74 -28.21 19.09
C THR A 26 -4.84 -28.05 20.31
N ARG A 27 -4.69 -29.13 21.07
CA ARG A 27 -3.83 -29.23 22.25
C ARG A 27 -3.03 -30.53 22.20
N GLN A 28 -1.77 -30.49 22.67
CA GLN A 28 -0.96 -31.69 22.85
C GLN A 28 -1.26 -32.34 24.20
N VAL A 29 -1.48 -33.66 24.21
CA VAL A 29 -1.79 -34.47 25.39
C VAL A 29 -0.85 -35.68 25.43
N GLY A 30 -0.34 -36.04 26.62
CA GLY A 30 0.69 -37.08 26.80
C GLY A 30 2.09 -36.52 27.07
N LYS A 31 3.10 -37.40 27.08
CA LYS A 31 4.53 -37.07 27.31
C LYS A 31 5.44 -37.94 26.45
N GLY A 32 6.56 -37.39 25.99
CA GLY A 32 7.49 -38.10 25.11
C GLY A 32 6.80 -38.58 23.83
N GLU A 33 7.04 -39.82 23.45
CA GLU A 33 6.46 -40.46 22.25
C GLU A 33 4.94 -40.66 22.34
N SER A 34 4.36 -40.65 23.55
CA SER A 34 2.88 -40.73 23.74
C SER A 34 2.13 -39.42 23.44
N LYS A 35 2.80 -38.40 22.90
CA LYS A 35 2.18 -37.13 22.51
C LYS A 35 1.14 -37.34 21.40
N THR A 36 -0.12 -37.09 21.72
CA THR A 36 -1.22 -37.00 20.75
C THR A 36 -1.69 -35.55 20.60
N VAL A 37 -2.10 -35.18 19.40
CA VAL A 37 -2.78 -33.90 19.13
C VAL A 37 -4.29 -34.16 19.21
N GLN A 38 -5.00 -33.40 20.04
CA GLN A 38 -6.44 -33.49 20.24
C GLN A 38 -7.10 -32.14 19.96
N LEU A 39 -8.37 -32.14 19.52
CA LEU A 39 -9.14 -30.90 19.42
C LEU A 39 -9.33 -30.26 20.81
N ASN A 40 -9.29 -28.93 20.86
CA ASN A 40 -9.33 -28.18 22.10
C ASN A 40 -10.77 -27.86 22.54
N HIS A 41 -11.54 -28.91 22.87
CA HIS A 41 -12.99 -28.82 23.12
C HIS A 41 -13.45 -27.91 24.28
N GLY A 42 -12.53 -27.30 25.04
CA GLY A 42 -12.88 -26.24 25.99
C GLY A 42 -13.35 -24.93 25.34
N TRP A 43 -13.23 -24.81 24.01
CA TRP A 43 -13.52 -23.59 23.25
C TRP A 43 -14.31 -23.89 21.96
N ASN A 44 -15.12 -24.96 21.95
CA ASN A 44 -15.93 -25.35 20.77
C ASN A 44 -16.85 -24.21 20.27
N ASP A 45 -17.37 -23.39 21.19
CA ASP A 45 -18.27 -22.27 20.89
C ASP A 45 -17.53 -21.01 20.38
N GLU A 46 -16.19 -20.98 20.50
CA GLU A 46 -15.33 -19.87 20.10
C GLU A 46 -14.52 -20.22 18.84
N ALA A 47 -15.19 -20.18 17.68
CA ALA A 47 -14.65 -20.56 16.37
C ALA A 47 -13.60 -19.57 15.79
N PHE A 48 -12.54 -19.28 16.55
CA PHE A 48 -11.43 -18.43 16.12
C PHE A 48 -10.58 -19.08 15.01
N ASN A 49 -10.06 -18.24 14.13
CA ASN A 49 -9.13 -18.63 13.07
C ASN A 49 -7.80 -17.83 13.19
N PRO A 50 -6.74 -18.21 12.46
CA PRO A 50 -5.42 -17.57 12.52
C PRO A 50 -5.43 -16.05 12.29
N LYS A 51 -6.40 -15.50 11.53
CA LYS A 51 -6.51 -14.06 11.31
C LYS A 51 -6.97 -13.31 12.57
N ASP A 52 -7.80 -13.94 13.41
CA ASP A 52 -8.29 -13.37 14.66
C ASP A 52 -7.26 -13.45 15.78
N ALA A 53 -6.50 -14.55 15.84
CA ALA A 53 -5.30 -14.63 16.66
C ALA A 53 -4.26 -13.55 16.26
N GLN A 54 -4.05 -13.33 14.95
CA GLN A 54 -3.19 -12.25 14.46
C GLN A 54 -3.74 -10.85 14.78
N ARG A 55 -5.07 -10.66 14.76
CA ARG A 55 -5.74 -9.42 15.21
C ARG A 55 -5.49 -9.17 16.70
N TYR A 56 -5.62 -10.19 17.56
CA TYR A 56 -5.29 -10.12 18.98
C TYR A 56 -3.83 -9.70 19.19
N LEU A 57 -2.86 -10.37 18.54
CA LEU A 57 -1.44 -10.04 18.68
C LEU A 57 -1.12 -8.61 18.19
N CYS A 58 -1.74 -8.17 17.09
CA CYS A 58 -1.67 -6.78 16.63
C CYS A 58 -2.26 -5.77 17.64
N ARG A 59 -3.39 -6.11 18.29
CA ARG A 59 -4.05 -5.27 19.30
C ARG A 59 -3.16 -5.08 20.53
N ILE A 60 -2.68 -6.17 21.15
CA ILE A 60 -1.82 -6.07 22.34
C ILE A 60 -0.49 -5.39 22.02
N TRP A 61 0.10 -5.63 20.84
CA TRP A 61 1.31 -4.92 20.40
C TRP A 61 1.07 -3.42 20.21
N SER A 62 -0.12 -3.01 19.74
CA SER A 62 -0.45 -1.59 19.65
C SER A 62 -0.56 -0.94 21.04
N LEU A 63 -1.12 -1.65 22.04
CA LEU A 63 -1.14 -1.18 23.42
C LEU A 63 0.26 -1.11 24.04
N MET A 64 1.11 -2.11 23.81
CA MET A 64 2.53 -2.09 24.25
C MET A 64 3.27 -0.88 23.68
N ARG A 65 3.14 -0.59 22.37
CA ARG A 65 3.76 0.58 21.75
C ARG A 65 3.25 1.92 22.27
N THR A 66 1.97 2.00 22.65
CA THR A 66 1.42 3.19 23.30
C THR A 66 2.07 3.38 24.67
N ALA A 67 2.04 2.35 25.53
CA ALA A 67 2.70 2.39 26.83
C ALA A 67 4.21 2.67 26.74
N PHE A 68 4.92 2.16 25.73
CA PHE A 68 6.32 2.52 25.47
C PHE A 68 6.49 4.02 25.22
N LYS A 69 5.71 4.60 24.31
CA LYS A 69 5.73 6.04 24.02
C LYS A 69 5.43 6.86 25.27
N ASP A 70 4.42 6.46 26.04
CA ASP A 70 3.97 7.17 27.25
C ASP A 70 4.96 7.05 28.43
N ASN A 71 5.99 6.20 28.31
CA ASN A 71 7.08 6.00 29.27
C ASN A 71 8.47 6.40 28.70
N ASP A 72 8.52 7.04 27.53
CA ASP A 72 9.74 7.34 26.74
C ASP A 72 10.67 6.13 26.51
N LEU A 73 10.08 4.95 26.29
CA LEU A 73 10.80 3.70 26.05
C LEU A 73 11.02 3.48 24.56
N GLN A 74 12.29 3.35 24.19
CA GLN A 74 12.72 3.26 22.81
C GLN A 74 13.13 1.81 22.47
N VAL A 75 12.51 1.24 21.43
CA VAL A 75 12.73 -0.16 21.05
C VAL A 75 12.59 -0.40 19.55
N TYR A 76 13.60 -1.04 18.96
CA TYR A 76 13.68 -1.27 17.51
C TYR A 76 14.16 -2.68 17.17
N GLY A 77 13.98 -3.11 15.93
CA GLY A 77 14.38 -4.43 15.46
C GLY A 77 13.43 -5.06 14.45
N LEU A 78 13.23 -6.37 14.54
CA LEU A 78 12.49 -7.17 13.56
C LEU A 78 11.56 -8.18 14.25
N ARG A 79 10.29 -8.22 13.80
CA ARG A 79 9.27 -9.18 14.21
C ARG A 79 8.90 -10.12 13.08
N VAL A 80 9.09 -11.41 13.30
CA VAL A 80 8.64 -12.55 12.49
C VAL A 80 7.31 -13.07 13.05
N VAL A 81 6.46 -13.68 12.21
CA VAL A 81 5.31 -14.49 12.62
C VAL A 81 5.51 -15.89 12.06
N GLU A 82 5.28 -16.90 12.89
CA GLU A 82 5.20 -18.30 12.46
C GLU A 82 3.85 -18.90 12.89
N PRO A 83 3.29 -19.85 12.13
CA PRO A 83 2.25 -20.71 12.64
C PRO A 83 2.82 -21.69 13.67
N HIS A 84 2.07 -21.97 14.73
CA HIS A 84 2.20 -23.21 15.48
C HIS A 84 1.65 -24.40 14.65
N HIS A 85 1.85 -25.63 15.14
CA HIS A 85 1.40 -26.88 14.51
C HIS A 85 -0.13 -26.98 14.26
N ASP A 86 -0.93 -26.13 14.92
CA ASP A 86 -2.37 -25.97 14.78
C ASP A 86 -2.77 -24.83 13.81
N GLY A 87 -1.79 -24.14 13.22
CA GLY A 87 -1.97 -22.98 12.36
C GLY A 87 -2.08 -21.64 13.11
N THR A 88 -2.03 -21.61 14.44
CA THR A 88 -2.20 -20.38 15.23
C THR A 88 -0.92 -19.53 15.20
N PRO A 89 -0.98 -18.24 14.83
CA PRO A 89 0.18 -17.38 14.76
C PRO A 89 0.79 -17.14 16.15
N HIS A 90 2.12 -17.15 16.20
CA HIS A 90 2.90 -16.60 17.30
C HIS A 90 3.99 -15.68 16.75
N TRP A 91 4.43 -14.73 17.57
CA TRP A 91 5.40 -13.72 17.16
C TRP A 91 6.76 -13.99 17.79
N HIS A 92 7.79 -13.94 16.95
CA HIS A 92 9.19 -13.96 17.36
C HIS A 92 9.82 -12.61 17.05
N MET A 93 10.34 -11.92 18.07
CA MET A 93 10.84 -10.55 17.95
C MET A 93 12.27 -10.46 18.43
N MET A 94 13.18 -10.07 17.53
CA MET A 94 14.52 -9.62 17.88
C MET A 94 14.45 -8.10 18.09
N LEU A 95 14.52 -7.66 19.34
CA LEU A 95 14.41 -6.25 19.73
C LEU A 95 15.68 -5.77 20.43
N PHE A 96 15.99 -4.49 20.25
CA PHE A 96 17.12 -3.79 20.87
C PHE A 96 16.60 -2.52 21.55
N CYS A 97 17.21 -2.19 22.69
CA CYS A 97 16.94 -0.97 23.46
C CYS A 97 18.14 -0.64 24.37
N ASN A 98 18.08 0.54 24.98
CA ASN A 98 19.05 0.94 26.00
C ASN A 98 19.05 -0.06 27.18
N PRO A 99 20.22 -0.44 27.74
CA PRO A 99 20.30 -1.38 28.86
C PRO A 99 19.45 -1.00 30.07
N ARG A 100 19.30 0.30 30.35
CA ARG A 100 18.52 0.83 31.48
C ARG A 100 17.01 0.61 31.29
N GLN A 101 16.51 0.70 30.06
CA GLN A 101 15.08 0.56 29.73
C GLN A 101 14.61 -0.90 29.62
N ARG A 102 15.53 -1.84 29.41
CA ARG A 102 15.23 -3.26 29.10
C ARG A 102 14.23 -3.91 30.06
N ASN A 103 14.38 -3.70 31.37
CA ASN A 103 13.52 -4.36 32.36
C ASN A 103 12.07 -3.83 32.31
N GLN A 104 11.90 -2.51 32.20
CA GLN A 104 10.59 -1.85 32.09
C GLN A 104 9.87 -2.24 30.79
N ILE A 105 10.60 -2.34 29.67
CA ILE A 105 10.07 -2.84 28.39
C ILE A 105 9.57 -4.29 28.55
N ILE A 106 10.38 -5.18 29.13
CA ILE A 106 10.02 -6.59 29.36
C ILE A 106 8.81 -6.72 30.29
N GLU A 107 8.71 -5.88 31.34
CA GLU A 107 7.57 -5.89 32.25
C GLU A 107 6.28 -5.43 31.57
N ILE A 108 6.33 -4.32 30.82
CA ILE A 108 5.17 -3.81 30.04
C ILE A 108 4.70 -4.86 29.03
N MET A 109 5.61 -5.50 28.29
CA MET A 109 5.24 -6.57 27.35
C MET A 109 4.60 -7.76 28.06
N ARG A 110 5.16 -8.21 29.20
CA ARG A 110 4.55 -9.28 30.01
C ARG A 110 3.15 -8.91 30.48
N ARG A 111 2.98 -7.68 31.00
CA ARG A 111 1.72 -7.14 31.53
C ARG A 111 0.62 -7.12 30.47
N TYR A 112 0.92 -6.72 29.23
CA TYR A 112 -0.05 -6.75 28.12
C TYR A 112 -0.27 -8.16 27.53
N ALA A 113 0.75 -9.03 27.53
CA ALA A 113 0.62 -10.40 27.03
C ALA A 113 -0.25 -11.31 27.92
N LEU A 114 -0.33 -10.98 29.22
CA LEU A 114 -1.17 -11.65 30.22
C LEU A 114 -2.48 -10.89 30.52
N LYS A 115 -2.77 -9.78 29.81
CA LYS A 115 -3.99 -8.98 30.06
C LYS A 115 -5.28 -9.70 29.65
N GLU A 116 -5.21 -10.67 28.74
CA GLU A 116 -6.34 -11.48 28.30
C GLU A 116 -6.07 -12.95 28.65
N ASP A 117 -6.98 -13.55 29.41
CA ASP A 117 -6.94 -14.91 29.95
C ASP A 117 -5.61 -15.28 30.67
N GLY A 118 -5.02 -14.31 31.39
CA GLY A 118 -3.70 -14.45 32.03
C GLY A 118 -3.62 -15.51 33.13
N ASP A 119 -4.75 -15.86 33.74
CA ASP A 119 -4.89 -16.85 34.81
C ASP A 119 -5.06 -18.29 34.29
N GLU A 120 -5.15 -18.50 32.97
CA GLU A 120 -5.24 -19.86 32.40
C GLU A 120 -4.00 -20.69 32.75
N ARG A 121 -4.18 -22.02 32.89
CA ARG A 121 -3.15 -22.94 33.37
C ARG A 121 -1.92 -23.00 32.44
N GLY A 122 -0.95 -22.14 32.72
CA GLY A 122 0.34 -22.06 32.03
C GLY A 122 0.62 -20.72 31.34
N ALA A 123 -0.34 -19.77 31.30
CA ALA A 123 -0.14 -18.51 30.59
C ALA A 123 1.11 -17.73 31.04
N ALA A 124 1.30 -17.60 32.36
CA ALA A 124 2.48 -16.96 32.95
C ALA A 124 3.84 -17.55 32.53
N ARG A 125 3.87 -18.76 31.96
CA ARG A 125 5.09 -19.39 31.39
C ARG A 125 5.13 -19.31 29.86
N ASN A 126 3.97 -19.42 29.20
CA ASN A 126 3.89 -19.69 27.76
C ASN A 126 3.57 -18.46 26.90
N ARG A 127 2.83 -17.47 27.41
CA ARG A 127 2.36 -16.32 26.62
C ARG A 127 3.46 -15.36 26.20
N PHE A 128 4.45 -15.19 27.08
CA PHE A 128 5.51 -14.22 26.92
C PHE A 128 6.83 -14.76 27.49
N GLN A 129 7.78 -15.04 26.61
CA GLN A 129 9.14 -15.42 26.98
C GLN A 129 10.10 -14.34 26.48
N ALA A 130 10.95 -13.81 27.37
CA ALA A 130 12.01 -12.87 27.04
C ALA A 130 13.37 -13.47 27.38
N LYS A 131 14.24 -13.64 26.39
CA LYS A 131 15.63 -14.07 26.54
C LYS A 131 16.56 -12.88 26.27
N HIS A 132 17.71 -12.82 26.93
CA HIS A 132 18.79 -11.91 26.51
C HIS A 132 19.46 -12.46 25.25
N LEU A 133 19.92 -11.56 24.38
CA LEU A 133 20.77 -11.90 23.25
C LEU A 133 22.17 -11.30 23.47
N ASN A 134 23.15 -12.18 23.64
CA ASN A 134 24.56 -11.80 23.69
C ASN A 134 25.02 -11.31 22.29
N ARG A 135 26.01 -10.41 22.24
CA ARG A 135 26.62 -9.93 20.98
C ARG A 135 27.03 -11.11 20.09
N GLY A 136 26.66 -11.06 18.80
CA GLY A 136 26.91 -12.10 17.80
C GLY A 136 25.84 -13.19 17.74
N GLY A 137 25.02 -13.35 18.78
CA GLY A 137 23.96 -14.34 18.82
C GLY A 137 22.66 -13.91 18.13
N ALA A 138 22.40 -12.61 17.99
CA ALA A 138 21.09 -12.13 17.56
C ALA A 138 20.81 -12.42 16.07
N ALA A 139 21.76 -12.13 15.19
CA ALA A 139 21.67 -12.42 13.76
C ALA A 139 21.44 -13.93 13.48
N GLY A 140 22.22 -14.82 14.12
CA GLY A 140 22.07 -16.26 13.95
C GLY A 140 20.72 -16.78 14.46
N TYR A 141 20.24 -16.26 15.59
CA TYR A 141 18.94 -16.69 16.15
C TYR A 141 17.77 -16.28 15.25
N ILE A 142 17.76 -15.07 14.68
CA ILE A 142 16.68 -14.66 13.76
C ILE A 142 16.85 -15.25 12.34
N ALA A 143 18.08 -15.56 11.90
CA ALA A 143 18.31 -16.24 10.63
C ALA A 143 17.58 -17.59 10.57
N LYS A 144 17.59 -18.38 11.67
CA LYS A 144 16.81 -19.63 11.77
C LYS A 144 15.34 -19.45 11.39
N TYR A 145 14.69 -18.43 11.95
CA TYR A 145 13.28 -18.12 11.69
C TYR A 145 13.06 -17.57 10.27
N ILE A 146 13.99 -16.76 9.74
CA ILE A 146 13.93 -16.30 8.34
C ILE A 146 14.03 -17.50 7.37
N SER A 147 14.96 -18.44 7.60
CA SER A 147 15.14 -19.64 6.79
C SER A 147 13.93 -20.58 6.86
N LYS A 148 13.31 -20.74 8.04
CA LYS A 148 12.03 -21.47 8.22
C LYS A 148 10.85 -20.87 7.44
N ASN A 149 10.88 -19.57 7.16
CA ASN A 149 9.75 -18.83 6.58
C ASN A 149 9.82 -18.58 5.07
N ILE A 150 11.00 -18.69 4.45
CA ILE A 150 11.21 -18.25 3.05
C ILE A 150 11.59 -19.41 2.11
N ASP A 151 12.60 -20.21 2.45
CA ASP A 151 13.34 -20.98 1.43
C ASP A 151 13.68 -22.42 1.85
N GLY A 152 13.92 -22.66 3.15
CA GLY A 152 14.44 -23.96 3.63
C GLY A 152 15.87 -24.31 3.15
N TYR A 153 16.44 -23.57 2.19
CA TYR A 153 17.72 -23.85 1.52
C TYR A 153 18.92 -24.04 2.45
N ALA A 154 18.97 -23.33 3.58
CA ALA A 154 20.03 -23.48 4.59
C ALA A 154 19.83 -24.69 5.54
N LEU A 155 18.85 -25.55 5.26
CA LEU A 155 18.31 -26.58 6.16
C LEU A 155 18.03 -27.91 5.42
N ASP A 156 18.60 -28.12 4.22
CA ASP A 156 18.54 -29.42 3.53
C ASP A 156 19.12 -30.52 4.43
N GLY A 157 18.41 -31.65 4.54
CA GLY A 157 18.72 -32.75 5.46
C GLY A 157 18.28 -32.55 6.92
N GLN A 158 17.79 -31.38 7.32
CA GLN A 158 17.25 -31.18 8.68
C GLN A 158 15.74 -31.51 8.75
N LEU A 159 15.36 -32.18 9.84
CA LEU A 159 13.97 -32.48 10.20
C LEU A 159 13.48 -31.53 11.30
N ASP A 160 12.21 -31.16 11.24
CA ASP A 160 11.61 -30.24 12.19
C ASP A 160 11.22 -30.95 13.50
N ASN A 161 11.76 -30.47 14.62
CA ASN A 161 11.64 -31.13 15.94
C ASN A 161 10.20 -31.35 16.42
N ASP A 162 9.23 -30.58 15.93
CA ASP A 162 7.82 -30.66 16.35
C ASP A 162 6.95 -31.50 15.40
N THR A 163 7.41 -31.77 14.17
CA THR A 163 6.60 -32.45 13.12
C THR A 163 7.30 -33.63 12.42
N GLY A 164 8.61 -33.80 12.59
CA GLY A 164 9.41 -34.86 11.95
C GLY A 164 9.59 -34.72 10.44
N ARG A 165 9.11 -33.63 9.82
CA ARG A 165 9.15 -33.40 8.37
C ARG A 165 10.40 -32.61 7.94
N PRO A 166 10.84 -32.72 6.67
CA PRO A 166 11.91 -31.86 6.14
C PRO A 166 11.55 -30.37 6.26
N LEU A 167 12.48 -29.52 6.73
CA LEU A 167 12.17 -28.08 6.91
C LEU A 167 11.81 -27.37 5.58
N LYS A 168 12.25 -27.91 4.44
CA LYS A 168 11.89 -27.44 3.09
C LYS A 168 10.38 -27.41 2.84
N ASP A 169 9.68 -28.49 3.20
CA ASP A 169 8.22 -28.59 3.08
C ASP A 169 7.52 -27.62 4.04
N THR A 170 8.12 -27.39 5.22
CA THR A 170 7.58 -26.43 6.19
C THR A 170 7.65 -24.99 5.67
N ALA A 171 8.71 -24.59 4.97
CA ALA A 171 8.83 -23.23 4.42
C ALA A 171 7.76 -22.94 3.35
N ALA A 172 7.47 -23.92 2.47
CA ALA A 172 6.39 -23.82 1.50
C ALA A 172 5.01 -23.76 2.17
N ALA A 173 4.75 -24.62 3.16
CA ALA A 173 3.50 -24.63 3.93
C ALA A 173 3.28 -23.33 4.73
N VAL A 174 4.32 -22.78 5.35
CA VAL A 174 4.28 -21.51 6.08
C VAL A 174 4.01 -20.33 5.13
N THR A 175 4.62 -20.33 3.95
CA THR A 175 4.37 -19.31 2.91
C THR A 175 2.92 -19.38 2.39
N ALA A 176 2.38 -20.59 2.18
CA ALA A 176 0.99 -20.80 1.78
C ALA A 176 -0.01 -20.38 2.88
N TRP A 177 0.29 -20.69 4.16
CA TRP A 177 -0.46 -20.24 5.32
C TRP A 177 -0.49 -18.70 5.43
N ALA A 178 0.68 -18.06 5.33
CA ALA A 178 0.82 -16.60 5.41
C ALA A 178 0.04 -15.90 4.29
N SER A 179 0.05 -16.48 3.09
CA SER A 179 -0.69 -15.99 1.92
C SER A 179 -2.21 -16.14 2.11
N THR A 180 -2.67 -17.34 2.51
CA THR A 180 -4.09 -17.66 2.75
C THR A 180 -4.72 -16.73 3.78
N TRP A 181 -4.07 -16.56 4.94
CA TRP A 181 -4.58 -15.70 6.02
C TRP A 181 -4.26 -14.21 5.83
N ARG A 182 -3.48 -13.86 4.79
CA ARG A 182 -2.94 -12.52 4.51
C ARG A 182 -2.16 -11.93 5.70
N ILE A 183 -1.35 -12.77 6.35
CA ILE A 183 -0.53 -12.42 7.51
C ILE A 183 0.89 -12.07 7.02
N PRO A 184 1.36 -10.81 7.12
CA PRO A 184 2.74 -10.49 6.80
C PRO A 184 3.66 -11.16 7.85
N GLN A 185 4.58 -12.02 7.42
CA GLN A 185 5.54 -12.69 8.31
C GLN A 185 6.53 -11.67 8.90
N PHE A 186 7.22 -10.88 8.06
CA PHE A 186 8.28 -9.98 8.49
C PHE A 186 7.82 -8.53 8.65
N LYS A 187 8.17 -7.90 9.79
CA LYS A 187 7.92 -6.47 10.02
C LYS A 187 9.01 -5.83 10.88
N THR A 188 9.65 -4.78 10.36
CA THR A 188 10.56 -3.92 11.15
C THR A 188 9.79 -3.07 12.16
N VAL A 189 10.44 -2.84 13.31
CA VAL A 189 10.02 -1.99 14.43
C VAL A 189 11.10 -0.95 14.65
N GLY A 190 10.75 0.32 14.91
CA GLY A 190 11.70 1.37 15.29
C GLY A 190 12.87 1.63 14.32
N LEU A 191 12.76 1.21 13.06
CA LEU A 191 13.83 1.34 12.06
C LEU A 191 13.38 2.23 10.88
N PRO A 192 14.32 2.93 10.21
CA PRO A 192 14.07 3.65 8.96
C PRO A 192 13.42 2.77 7.89
N THR A 193 12.68 3.41 6.97
CA THR A 193 11.78 2.64 6.10
C THR A 193 12.52 1.76 5.08
N MET A 194 12.19 0.47 5.03
CA MET A 194 12.64 -0.44 3.97
C MET A 194 12.16 -0.02 2.57
N GLY A 195 11.20 0.90 2.48
CA GLY A 195 10.79 1.54 1.23
C GLY A 195 11.89 2.44 0.69
N ALA A 196 12.36 3.42 1.49
CA ALA A 196 13.42 4.34 1.07
C ALA A 196 14.71 3.57 0.74
N TYR A 197 15.08 2.58 1.56
CA TYR A 197 16.22 1.68 1.28
C TYR A 197 16.11 0.95 -0.08
N ARG A 198 14.90 0.54 -0.48
CA ARG A 198 14.66 -0.13 -1.77
C ARG A 198 14.64 0.83 -2.95
N GLU A 199 14.16 2.05 -2.78
CA GLU A 199 14.14 3.05 -3.86
C GLU A 199 15.52 3.68 -4.08
N LEU A 200 16.30 3.96 -3.01
CA LEU A 200 17.71 4.39 -3.11
C LEU A 200 18.56 3.37 -3.89
N ARG A 201 18.31 2.07 -3.69
CA ARG A 201 18.98 0.96 -4.42
C ARG A 201 18.51 0.76 -5.86
N LYS A 202 17.63 1.61 -6.40
CA LYS A 202 17.32 1.67 -7.84
C LYS A 202 18.16 2.69 -8.59
N LEU A 203 18.78 3.62 -7.87
CA LEU A 203 19.58 4.69 -8.46
C LEU A 203 20.86 4.11 -9.10
N PRO A 204 21.45 4.81 -10.09
CA PRO A 204 22.71 4.38 -10.69
C PRO A 204 23.80 4.19 -9.63
N ARG A 205 24.56 3.10 -9.73
CA ARG A 205 25.66 2.82 -8.79
C ARG A 205 26.82 3.78 -9.05
N GLY A 206 27.45 4.23 -7.96
CA GLY A 206 28.61 5.13 -8.01
C GLY A 206 28.33 6.54 -8.54
N VAL A 207 27.08 6.88 -8.86
CA VAL A 207 26.66 8.25 -9.17
C VAL A 207 26.19 8.90 -7.87
N SER A 208 26.79 10.03 -7.51
CA SER A 208 26.36 10.85 -6.37
C SER A 208 25.04 11.56 -6.69
N ILE A 209 24.17 11.71 -5.69
CA ILE A 209 23.00 12.59 -5.75
C ILE A 209 23.14 13.82 -4.83
N ALA A 210 24.36 14.12 -4.36
CA ALA A 210 24.62 15.28 -3.48
C ALA A 210 24.32 16.62 -4.18
N ASP A 211 24.64 16.75 -5.48
CA ASP A 211 24.36 17.96 -6.28
C ASP A 211 22.85 18.20 -6.50
N GLU A 212 22.04 17.14 -6.46
CA GLU A 212 20.58 17.23 -6.56
C GLU A 212 19.93 17.46 -5.18
N PHE A 213 20.50 16.89 -4.11
CA PHE A 213 19.96 16.97 -2.75
C PHE A 213 20.97 17.60 -1.77
N ASP A 214 21.70 16.75 -1.03
CA ASP A 214 22.81 17.10 -0.16
C ASP A 214 23.64 15.85 0.20
N GLU A 215 24.76 16.05 0.89
CA GLU A 215 25.63 15.00 1.43
C GLU A 215 24.93 14.03 2.39
N ARG A 216 23.82 14.42 3.04
CA ARG A 216 23.09 13.55 3.97
C ARG A 216 22.28 12.51 3.21
N VAL A 217 21.64 12.95 2.13
CA VAL A 217 20.89 12.12 1.20
C VAL A 217 21.84 11.20 0.42
N GLU A 218 23.01 11.69 0.00
CA GLU A 218 24.04 10.85 -0.61
C GLU A 218 24.61 9.82 0.38
N ALA A 219 24.90 10.19 1.64
CA ALA A 219 25.34 9.23 2.66
C ALA A 219 24.30 8.10 2.87
N ALA A 220 23.01 8.43 2.84
CA ALA A 220 21.94 7.44 2.90
C ALA A 220 21.87 6.57 1.63
N ARG A 221 22.16 7.13 0.43
CA ARG A 221 22.26 6.38 -0.83
C ARG A 221 23.44 5.43 -0.83
N ALA A 222 24.65 5.92 -0.55
CA ALA A 222 25.88 5.14 -0.54
C ALA A 222 25.82 3.97 0.45
N ALA A 223 25.25 4.19 1.65
CA ALA A 223 25.00 3.13 2.62
C ALA A 223 23.98 2.09 2.14
N ALA A 224 22.96 2.51 1.39
CA ALA A 224 21.96 1.59 0.83
C ALA A 224 22.52 0.76 -0.35
N ASP A 225 23.30 1.39 -1.24
CA ASP A 225 23.93 0.79 -2.43
C ASP A 225 24.98 -0.27 -2.04
N SER A 226 25.93 0.12 -1.17
CA SER A 226 26.91 -0.80 -0.55
C SER A 226 26.26 -1.91 0.30
N GLY A 227 25.04 -1.68 0.78
CA GLY A 227 24.28 -2.63 1.59
C GLY A 227 24.62 -2.62 3.09
N ASP A 228 25.38 -1.64 3.58
CA ASP A 228 25.59 -1.49 5.02
C ASP A 228 24.33 -0.92 5.70
N PHE A 229 23.47 -1.85 6.13
CA PHE A 229 22.24 -1.57 6.88
C PHE A 229 22.50 -1.20 8.36
N ALA A 230 23.73 -0.89 8.77
CA ALA A 230 24.02 -0.17 10.01
C ALA A 230 24.27 1.30 9.70
N LEU A 231 25.16 1.60 8.75
CA LEU A 231 25.41 2.96 8.26
C LEU A 231 24.14 3.62 7.71
N TYR A 232 23.28 2.87 7.02
CA TYR A 232 21.99 3.37 6.53
C TYR A 232 21.03 3.77 7.66
N ILE A 233 21.10 3.12 8.83
CA ILE A 233 20.29 3.51 9.99
C ILE A 233 20.79 4.86 10.50
N SER A 234 22.10 5.01 10.71
CA SER A 234 22.72 6.28 11.14
C SER A 234 22.48 7.43 10.15
N ALA A 235 22.63 7.19 8.84
CA ALA A 235 22.42 8.20 7.79
C ALA A 235 20.95 8.65 7.66
N GLN A 236 19.99 7.85 8.14
CA GLN A 236 18.57 8.20 8.27
C GLN A 236 18.23 8.88 9.62
N GLY A 237 19.25 9.24 10.41
CA GLY A 237 19.14 9.87 11.74
C GLY A 237 19.20 8.92 12.93
N GLY A 238 19.26 7.60 12.70
CA GLY A 238 19.30 6.57 13.75
C GLY A 238 18.02 5.72 13.85
N ALA A 239 17.93 4.94 14.93
CA ALA A 239 16.72 4.20 15.26
C ALA A 239 15.66 5.10 15.92
N ASN A 240 14.40 4.67 15.89
CA ASN A 240 13.20 5.32 16.45
C ASN A 240 12.87 6.74 15.94
N VAL A 241 13.70 7.34 15.09
CA VAL A 241 13.49 8.66 14.46
C VAL A 241 12.09 8.80 13.84
N PRO A 242 11.32 9.84 14.20
CA PRO A 242 10.03 10.15 13.60
C PRO A 242 10.13 10.24 12.07
N ARG A 243 9.12 9.74 11.35
CA ARG A 243 9.22 9.61 9.88
C ARG A 243 9.51 10.93 9.17
N ASP A 244 9.02 12.04 9.70
CA ASP A 244 9.17 13.38 9.11
C ASP A 244 10.56 13.98 9.38
N CYS A 245 11.34 13.34 10.27
CA CYS A 245 12.74 13.64 10.56
C CYS A 245 13.74 12.65 9.92
N GLN A 246 13.28 11.66 9.14
CA GLN A 246 14.16 10.72 8.42
C GLN A 246 14.67 11.37 7.12
N THR A 247 15.99 11.39 6.94
CA THR A 247 16.72 12.04 5.84
C THR A 247 16.15 11.78 4.45
N VAL A 248 15.73 10.54 4.16
CA VAL A 248 15.16 10.13 2.88
C VAL A 248 13.86 9.35 3.06
N ARG A 249 12.80 9.81 2.39
CA ARG A 249 11.50 9.14 2.34
C ARG A 249 11.14 8.71 0.92
N VAL A 250 10.20 7.77 0.84
CA VAL A 250 9.57 7.37 -0.41
C VAL A 250 8.56 8.44 -0.85
N ALA A 251 8.75 8.99 -2.04
CA ALA A 251 7.77 9.85 -2.70
C ALA A 251 6.61 9.02 -3.24
N ARG A 252 5.39 9.55 -3.09
CA ARG A 252 4.18 9.00 -3.71
C ARG A 252 3.44 10.08 -4.47
N SER A 253 2.77 9.64 -5.52
CA SER A 253 1.81 10.42 -6.30
C SER A 253 0.51 9.63 -6.40
N PRO A 254 -0.66 10.26 -6.52
CA PRO A 254 -1.83 9.62 -7.11
C PRO A 254 -1.47 8.98 -8.46
N SER A 255 -2.06 7.80 -8.73
CA SER A 255 -2.08 7.16 -10.04
C SER A 255 -3.31 7.64 -10.82
N ASP A 256 -3.23 7.58 -12.15
CA ASP A 256 -4.43 7.60 -13.01
C ASP A 256 -5.33 6.36 -12.79
N ASP A 257 -4.74 5.27 -12.26
CA ASP A 257 -5.45 4.09 -11.77
C ASP A 257 -6.24 4.40 -10.49
N VAL A 258 -7.53 4.08 -10.51
CA VAL A 258 -8.36 3.98 -9.29
C VAL A 258 -8.51 2.53 -8.83
N ASN A 259 -8.85 2.32 -7.56
CA ASN A 259 -9.10 0.98 -7.01
C ASN A 259 -10.50 0.44 -7.40
N GLU A 260 -10.86 -0.74 -6.88
CA GLU A 260 -12.16 -1.39 -7.14
C GLU A 260 -13.37 -0.57 -6.64
N TYR A 261 -13.17 0.28 -5.63
CA TYR A 261 -14.15 1.24 -5.10
C TYR A 261 -14.02 2.64 -5.73
N GLU A 262 -13.15 2.73 -6.74
CA GLU A 262 -12.85 3.91 -7.55
C GLU A 262 -12.17 5.07 -6.78
N GLU A 263 -11.45 4.74 -5.71
CA GLU A 263 -10.59 5.68 -4.98
C GLU A 263 -9.21 5.83 -5.65
N GLU A 264 -8.62 7.02 -5.57
CA GLU A 264 -7.26 7.33 -6.06
C GLU A 264 -6.21 6.41 -5.39
N VAL A 265 -5.39 5.72 -6.19
CA VAL A 265 -4.33 4.85 -5.66
C VAL A 265 -3.01 5.61 -5.57
N GLU A 266 -2.48 5.85 -4.37
CA GLU A 266 -1.09 6.34 -4.26
C GLU A 266 -0.09 5.28 -4.74
N ARG A 267 0.69 5.62 -5.78
CA ARG A 267 1.85 4.83 -6.22
C ARG A 267 3.15 5.41 -5.69
N VAL A 268 4.13 4.55 -5.44
CA VAL A 268 5.52 4.97 -5.23
C VAL A 268 6.09 5.44 -6.57
N VAL A 269 6.61 6.66 -6.62
CA VAL A 269 7.23 7.26 -7.82
C VAL A 269 8.74 7.48 -7.68
N GLY A 270 9.23 7.64 -6.45
CA GLY A 270 10.55 8.20 -6.22
C GLY A 270 10.99 8.25 -4.76
N ILE A 271 11.98 9.10 -4.51
CA ILE A 271 12.42 9.52 -3.17
C ILE A 271 12.29 11.04 -3.01
N TYR A 272 12.20 11.52 -1.77
CA TYR A 272 12.38 12.93 -1.42
C TYR A 272 13.08 13.07 -0.07
N ALA A 273 13.67 14.24 0.16
CA ALA A 273 14.30 14.63 1.41
C ALA A 273 13.39 15.59 2.19
N PRO A 274 12.86 15.24 3.37
CA PRO A 274 11.88 16.09 4.07
C PRO A 274 12.39 17.49 4.41
N HIS A 275 13.69 17.61 4.73
CA HIS A 275 14.34 18.86 5.06
C HIS A 275 14.63 19.77 3.85
N LEU A 276 14.57 19.23 2.63
CA LEU A 276 14.63 19.99 1.36
C LEU A 276 13.23 20.25 0.76
N GLY A 277 12.17 19.78 1.44
CA GLY A 277 10.77 19.99 1.06
C GLY A 277 10.18 18.86 0.22
N ALA A 278 8.93 18.49 0.53
CA ALA A 278 8.24 17.34 -0.07
C ALA A 278 7.90 17.46 -1.57
N ARG A 279 8.20 18.60 -2.22
CA ARG A 279 8.10 18.79 -3.67
C ARG A 279 9.37 18.38 -4.43
N HIS A 280 10.51 18.29 -3.74
CA HIS A 280 11.79 17.92 -4.35
C HIS A 280 11.92 16.41 -4.44
N ILE A 281 11.49 15.85 -5.58
CA ILE A 281 11.29 14.41 -5.79
C ILE A 281 12.19 13.90 -6.92
N HIS A 282 13.09 12.97 -6.61
CA HIS A 282 13.81 12.20 -7.62
C HIS A 282 13.00 10.97 -8.03
N ILE A 283 12.71 10.84 -9.32
CA ILE A 283 11.84 9.79 -9.87
C ILE A 283 12.64 8.49 -10.10
N THR A 284 12.48 7.52 -9.19
CA THR A 284 13.12 6.19 -9.27
C THR A 284 12.37 5.20 -10.16
N ARG A 285 11.21 5.59 -10.71
CA ARG A 285 10.29 4.70 -11.44
C ARG A 285 9.75 5.32 -12.73
N THR A 286 10.55 5.24 -13.78
CA THR A 286 10.20 5.66 -15.16
C THR A 286 9.47 4.57 -15.98
N THR A 287 9.48 3.31 -15.50
CA THR A 287 8.97 2.15 -16.25
C THR A 287 7.82 1.45 -15.51
N ASP A 288 6.60 1.64 -16.00
CA ASP A 288 5.41 0.88 -15.63
C ASP A 288 5.39 -0.51 -16.26
N TRP A 289 5.00 -1.51 -15.47
CA TRP A 289 4.89 -2.91 -15.88
C TRP A 289 3.44 -3.37 -15.76
N ARG A 290 2.68 -3.30 -16.86
CA ARG A 290 1.34 -3.90 -16.97
C ARG A 290 1.49 -5.37 -17.31
N ILE A 291 0.92 -6.29 -16.52
CA ILE A 291 0.82 -7.71 -16.87
C ILE A 291 -0.05 -7.84 -18.13
N VAL A 292 0.42 -8.58 -19.14
CA VAL A 292 -0.39 -8.95 -20.32
C VAL A 292 -0.46 -10.47 -20.42
N LEU A 293 -1.40 -10.98 -21.21
CA LEU A 293 -1.37 -12.38 -21.60
C LEU A 293 -0.16 -12.61 -22.52
N LYS A 294 0.66 -13.62 -22.22
CA LYS A 294 1.69 -14.08 -23.15
C LYS A 294 1.01 -14.42 -24.47
N VAL A 295 1.34 -13.68 -25.54
CA VAL A 295 0.81 -13.96 -26.88
C VAL A 295 1.18 -15.41 -27.23
N PRO A 296 0.22 -16.29 -27.55
CA PRO A 296 0.54 -17.62 -28.03
C PRO A 296 1.27 -17.45 -29.37
N VAL A 297 2.48 -17.98 -29.48
CA VAL A 297 3.13 -18.17 -30.79
C VAL A 297 2.36 -19.28 -31.48
N VAL A 298 1.35 -18.91 -32.26
CA VAL A 298 0.59 -19.84 -33.08
C VAL A 298 1.40 -20.16 -34.33
N GLU A 299 2.40 -21.03 -34.15
CA GLU A 299 2.57 -22.07 -35.17
C GLU A 299 1.25 -22.84 -35.27
N PRO A 300 0.72 -23.12 -36.47
CA PRO A 300 -0.51 -23.88 -36.65
C PRO A 300 -0.27 -25.38 -36.40
N LEU A 301 0.10 -25.72 -35.16
CA LEU A 301 0.30 -27.10 -34.70
C LEU A 301 -1.05 -27.83 -34.66
N THR A 302 -1.28 -28.66 -35.68
CA THR A 302 -2.52 -29.41 -35.95
C THR A 302 -2.72 -30.60 -35.02
N LEU A 303 -2.66 -30.37 -33.70
CA LEU A 303 -2.85 -31.39 -32.67
C LEU A 303 -3.94 -30.97 -31.67
N LYS A 304 -5.06 -31.73 -31.67
CA LYS A 304 -6.16 -31.58 -30.72
C LYS A 304 -5.69 -31.95 -29.31
N SER A 305 -5.32 -30.97 -28.50
CA SER A 305 -5.07 -31.20 -27.06
C SER A 305 -6.40 -31.31 -26.30
N GLY A 306 -6.46 -32.24 -25.34
CA GLY A 306 -7.67 -32.59 -24.61
C GLY A 306 -8.12 -31.53 -23.59
N ILE A 307 -9.34 -31.72 -23.06
CA ILE A 307 -10.06 -30.77 -22.19
C ILE A 307 -9.38 -30.53 -20.81
N ALA A 308 -8.32 -31.27 -20.47
CA ALA A 308 -7.74 -31.37 -19.12
C ALA A 308 -6.30 -30.81 -18.94
N ALA A 309 -5.95 -29.70 -19.60
CA ALA A 309 -4.66 -29.03 -19.41
C ALA A 309 -4.74 -27.88 -18.36
N PRO A 310 -4.06 -27.97 -17.20
CA PRO A 310 -4.13 -26.96 -16.15
C PRO A 310 -3.37 -25.68 -16.52
N ARG A 311 -3.99 -24.51 -16.31
CA ARG A 311 -3.41 -23.19 -16.64
C ARG A 311 -2.80 -22.55 -15.39
N SER A 312 -1.51 -22.22 -15.43
CA SER A 312 -0.85 -21.34 -14.43
C SER A 312 -0.32 -20.05 -15.08
N PRO A 313 -0.29 -18.90 -14.39
CA PRO A 313 -0.15 -17.60 -15.06
C PRO A 313 1.22 -16.92 -14.84
N VAL A 314 2.23 -17.24 -15.66
CA VAL A 314 3.53 -16.53 -15.64
C VAL A 314 4.08 -16.30 -17.06
N ASN A 315 3.90 -15.08 -17.62
CA ASN A 315 4.85 -14.42 -18.58
C ASN A 315 4.34 -13.06 -19.14
N ASN A 316 5.23 -12.05 -19.15
CA ASN A 316 5.29 -10.83 -20.00
C ASN A 316 4.26 -9.66 -19.84
N CYS A 317 4.57 -8.48 -20.42
CA CYS A 317 4.05 -7.15 -20.02
C CYS A 317 3.91 -6.06 -21.15
N GLY A 318 3.21 -4.90 -20.94
CA GLY A 318 3.22 -3.69 -21.84
C GLY A 318 2.24 -2.46 -21.60
N LYS A 319 2.70 -1.18 -21.74
CA LYS A 319 2.09 0.20 -21.50
C LYS A 319 1.03 0.71 -22.56
N LEU A 320 0.36 1.92 -22.60
CA LEU A 320 -0.04 3.08 -21.71
C LEU A 320 -1.48 3.64 -22.10
N THR A 321 -1.99 4.91 -22.28
CA THR A 321 -1.54 6.36 -22.35
C THR A 321 -2.76 7.38 -22.22
N GLY A 322 -2.60 8.73 -22.40
CA GLY A 322 -3.61 9.87 -22.39
C GLY A 322 -3.49 10.86 -23.61
N GLY A 323 -4.23 11.98 -23.86
CA GLY A 323 -5.41 12.69 -23.26
C GLY A 323 -5.64 14.19 -23.74
N ASP A 324 -6.91 14.67 -23.82
CA ASP A 324 -7.50 16.04 -23.58
C ASP A 324 -7.36 17.24 -24.62
N THR A 325 -8.36 18.10 -25.03
CA THR A 325 -9.43 18.98 -24.38
C THR A 325 -10.48 19.70 -25.35
N SER A 326 -11.73 20.12 -24.94
CA SER A 326 -12.66 21.10 -25.67
C SER A 326 -13.63 22.00 -24.79
N LEU A 327 -14.18 23.16 -25.29
CA LEU A 327 -14.84 24.30 -24.53
C LEU A 327 -15.86 25.24 -25.34
N PRO A 328 -16.52 26.33 -24.78
CA PRO A 328 -17.86 26.87 -25.19
C PRO A 328 -18.01 28.37 -25.66
N ALA A 329 -18.98 29.16 -25.11
CA ALA A 329 -19.67 30.35 -25.71
C ALA A 329 -19.69 31.65 -24.80
N PRO A 330 -20.28 32.82 -25.22
CA PRO A 330 -19.93 34.18 -24.72
C PRO A 330 -20.57 34.64 -23.38
N THR A 331 -20.15 35.82 -22.87
CA THR A 331 -20.08 36.11 -21.42
C THR A 331 -20.40 37.55 -20.96
N PRO A 332 -20.76 37.78 -19.67
CA PRO A 332 -21.21 39.09 -19.13
C PRO A 332 -20.21 40.25 -19.22
N SER A 333 -18.93 39.96 -19.42
CA SER A 333 -17.90 40.99 -19.71
C SER A 333 -18.27 41.86 -20.92
N GLU A 334 -18.99 41.30 -21.90
CA GLU A 334 -19.50 42.03 -23.07
C GLU A 334 -20.55 43.07 -22.66
N HIS A 335 -21.43 42.73 -21.70
CA HIS A 335 -22.42 43.66 -21.15
C HIS A 335 -21.79 44.69 -20.18
N ALA A 336 -20.61 44.39 -19.62
CA ALA A 336 -19.84 45.32 -18.79
C ALA A 336 -19.22 46.45 -19.63
N ALA A 337 -18.64 46.09 -20.79
CA ALA A 337 -18.01 47.04 -21.70
C ALA A 337 -19.00 48.12 -22.21
N ALA A 338 -20.24 47.73 -22.50
CA ALA A 338 -21.29 48.65 -22.96
C ALA A 338 -21.65 49.75 -21.94
N VAL A 339 -21.44 49.52 -20.63
CA VAL A 339 -21.77 50.52 -19.59
C VAL A 339 -20.60 51.45 -19.29
N LEU A 340 -19.35 51.01 -19.47
CA LEU A 340 -18.16 51.88 -19.32
C LEU A 340 -18.16 53.02 -20.33
N ASN A 341 -18.51 52.75 -21.60
CA ASN A 341 -18.54 53.77 -22.66
C ASN A 341 -19.44 54.98 -22.30
N LEU A 342 -20.57 54.75 -21.63
CA LEU A 342 -21.52 55.81 -21.22
C LEU A 342 -20.99 56.69 -20.07
N VAL A 343 -19.96 56.23 -19.36
CA VAL A 343 -19.28 56.99 -18.30
C VAL A 343 -18.17 57.84 -18.92
N ASP A 344 -17.43 57.30 -19.90
CA ASP A 344 -16.38 58.03 -20.62
C ASP A 344 -16.95 59.15 -21.52
N ASP A 345 -18.17 58.98 -22.07
CA ASP A 345 -18.94 60.04 -22.74
C ASP A 345 -19.46 61.14 -21.78
N GLY A 346 -19.23 61.02 -20.46
CA GLY A 346 -19.59 62.02 -19.45
C GLY A 346 -21.09 62.15 -19.16
N VAL A 347 -21.92 61.21 -19.65
CA VAL A 347 -23.38 61.21 -19.47
C VAL A 347 -23.78 60.74 -18.07
N ILE A 348 -22.94 59.93 -17.42
CA ILE A 348 -23.17 59.34 -16.09
C ILE A 348 -21.86 59.40 -15.28
N GLU A 349 -21.89 59.85 -14.02
CA GLU A 349 -20.67 59.94 -13.20
C GLU A 349 -20.25 58.59 -12.60
N TRP A 350 -18.94 58.38 -12.47
CA TRP A 350 -18.29 57.20 -11.85
C TRP A 350 -18.80 56.87 -10.44
N ASN A 351 -19.29 57.87 -9.72
CA ASN A 351 -19.81 57.75 -8.35
C ASN A 351 -21.26 57.24 -8.29
N GLU A 352 -21.95 57.07 -9.42
CA GLU A 352 -23.33 56.57 -9.43
C GLU A 352 -23.45 55.08 -9.05
N PRO A 353 -24.44 54.73 -8.19
CA PRO A 353 -24.60 53.36 -7.72
C PRO A 353 -25.05 52.38 -8.82
N GLU A 354 -25.69 52.85 -9.90
CA GLU A 354 -26.09 52.02 -11.05
C GLU A 354 -24.85 51.55 -11.85
N VAL A 355 -23.94 52.46 -12.20
CA VAL A 355 -22.65 52.17 -12.86
C VAL A 355 -21.83 51.19 -12.01
N VAL A 356 -21.70 51.50 -10.71
CA VAL A 356 -21.02 50.62 -9.76
C VAL A 356 -21.74 49.27 -9.61
N ARG A 357 -23.07 49.19 -9.81
CA ARG A 357 -23.82 47.91 -9.80
C ARG A 357 -23.70 47.13 -11.11
N ALA A 358 -23.54 47.78 -12.26
CA ALA A 358 -23.28 47.11 -13.54
C ALA A 358 -21.86 46.53 -13.60
N LEU A 359 -20.86 47.31 -13.20
CA LEU A 359 -19.48 46.84 -13.03
C LEU A 359 -19.38 45.76 -11.94
N ARG A 360 -20.06 45.94 -10.80
CA ARG A 360 -20.24 44.84 -9.82
C ARG A 360 -21.12 43.71 -10.35
N GLY A 361 -21.87 43.89 -11.42
CA GLY A 361 -22.70 42.89 -12.08
C GLY A 361 -21.83 41.93 -12.88
N ALA A 362 -20.84 42.46 -13.61
CA ALA A 362 -19.75 41.67 -14.18
C ALA A 362 -19.01 40.90 -13.05
N LEU A 363 -18.48 41.62 -12.07
CA LEU A 363 -17.74 41.07 -10.92
C LEU A 363 -18.58 40.18 -9.97
N LYS A 364 -19.90 40.03 -10.18
CA LYS A 364 -20.79 39.17 -9.36
C LYS A 364 -21.60 38.15 -10.13
N TYR A 365 -21.72 38.26 -11.45
CA TYR A 365 -21.91 37.08 -12.29
C TYR A 365 -20.68 36.17 -12.13
N ASP A 366 -19.48 36.76 -12.00
CA ASP A 366 -18.27 36.06 -11.54
C ASP A 366 -18.33 35.61 -10.06
N MET A 367 -19.16 36.23 -9.19
CA MET A 367 -19.18 35.94 -7.74
C MET A 367 -20.52 36.18 -6.99
N ARG A 368 -21.28 35.10 -6.72
CA ARG A 368 -21.77 34.62 -5.38
C ARG A 368 -22.95 33.63 -5.56
N THR A 369 -23.12 32.45 -4.93
CA THR A 369 -22.81 31.87 -3.58
C THR A 369 -23.54 32.48 -2.38
N PRO A 370 -23.96 31.70 -1.33
CA PRO A 370 -23.88 30.24 -1.14
C PRO A 370 -25.21 29.54 -0.70
N ASN A 371 -25.22 28.21 -0.71
CA ASN A 371 -25.89 27.41 0.34
C ASN A 371 -25.08 26.12 0.63
N ARG A 372 -25.35 25.44 1.75
CA ARG A 372 -24.45 24.43 2.33
C ARG A 372 -24.17 23.22 1.42
N GLN A 373 -22.88 22.99 1.17
CA GLN A 373 -22.30 21.77 0.58
C GLN A 373 -22.81 21.38 -0.83
N GLN A 374 -22.95 22.35 -1.74
CA GLN A 374 -22.64 22.02 -3.14
C GLN A 374 -21.15 21.70 -3.26
N ARG A 375 -20.84 20.60 -3.96
CA ARG A 375 -19.47 20.09 -4.13
C ARG A 375 -18.63 21.00 -5.02
N ASN A 376 -17.32 20.94 -4.83
CA ASN A 376 -16.35 21.69 -5.61
C ASN A 376 -16.45 21.31 -7.11
N GLY A 377 -16.24 22.26 -8.02
CA GLY A 377 -16.23 22.02 -9.48
C GLY A 377 -15.06 21.17 -9.99
N SER A 378 -14.24 20.62 -9.08
CA SER A 378 -13.39 19.47 -9.35
C SER A 378 -14.22 18.33 -9.96
N PRO A 379 -13.64 17.47 -10.81
CA PRO A 379 -14.27 16.19 -11.12
C PRO A 379 -14.65 15.49 -9.81
N LEU A 380 -15.93 15.13 -9.66
CA LEU A 380 -16.42 14.40 -8.49
C LEU A 380 -15.49 13.21 -8.25
N LYS A 381 -14.96 13.06 -7.02
CA LYS A 381 -14.19 11.86 -6.70
C LYS A 381 -15.11 10.66 -6.96
N PRO A 382 -14.69 9.54 -7.57
CA PRO A 382 -15.67 8.57 -8.05
C PRO A 382 -16.61 7.97 -6.97
N HIS A 383 -16.19 7.92 -5.70
CA HIS A 383 -17.07 7.58 -4.57
C HIS A 383 -18.23 8.60 -4.34
N GLU A 384 -18.07 9.83 -4.79
CA GLU A 384 -19.10 10.90 -4.82
C GLU A 384 -20.07 10.78 -6.00
N ILE A 385 -19.71 10.02 -7.04
CA ILE A 385 -20.52 9.74 -8.23
C ILE A 385 -21.51 8.61 -7.91
N ALA A 386 -22.78 8.82 -8.29
CA ALA A 386 -23.83 7.82 -8.11
C ALA A 386 -23.50 6.52 -8.88
N PRO A 387 -23.84 5.32 -8.38
CA PRO A 387 -23.48 4.06 -9.02
C PRO A 387 -23.88 3.95 -10.51
N SER A 388 -25.02 4.53 -10.90
CA SER A 388 -25.54 4.57 -12.27
C SER A 388 -24.81 5.52 -13.22
N ALA A 389 -23.97 6.43 -12.70
CA ALA A 389 -23.18 7.36 -13.51
C ALA A 389 -21.71 6.94 -13.65
N ARG A 390 -21.30 5.84 -13.01
CA ARG A 390 -19.96 5.24 -13.16
C ARG A 390 -19.88 4.45 -14.46
N LEU A 391 -18.68 4.31 -15.00
CA LEU A 391 -18.48 3.50 -16.21
C LEU A 391 -18.46 2.01 -15.88
N THR A 392 -19.03 1.18 -16.76
CA THR A 392 -18.94 -0.28 -16.64
C THR A 392 -17.51 -0.76 -16.90
N ARG A 393 -17.31 -2.08 -16.84
CA ARG A 393 -16.01 -2.69 -17.15
C ARG A 393 -15.74 -2.73 -18.66
N SER A 394 -16.77 -2.83 -19.50
CA SER A 394 -16.63 -2.84 -20.96
C SER A 394 -16.23 -1.46 -21.48
N GLU A 395 -16.96 -0.42 -21.06
CA GLU A 395 -16.72 0.98 -21.40
C GLU A 395 -15.30 1.44 -21.00
N ARG A 396 -14.83 1.08 -19.79
CA ARG A 396 -13.46 1.38 -19.33
C ARG A 396 -12.37 0.75 -20.19
N LEU A 397 -12.59 -0.47 -20.70
CA LEU A 397 -11.67 -1.10 -21.65
C LEU A 397 -11.73 -0.42 -23.02
N GLN A 398 -12.93 -0.02 -23.44
CA GLN A 398 -13.20 0.67 -24.71
C GLN A 398 -12.56 2.07 -24.78
N ILE A 399 -12.50 2.84 -23.69
CA ILE A 399 -11.79 4.13 -23.60
C ILE A 399 -10.35 4.03 -24.12
N THR A 400 -9.62 2.95 -23.79
CA THR A 400 -8.22 2.80 -24.23
C THR A 400 -8.13 2.63 -25.74
N ARG A 401 -9.10 1.92 -26.36
CA ARG A 401 -9.18 1.75 -27.81
C ARG A 401 -9.54 3.06 -28.52
N ILE A 402 -10.57 3.76 -28.04
CA ILE A 402 -11.02 5.06 -28.56
C ILE A 402 -9.87 6.07 -28.53
N ARG A 403 -9.17 6.15 -27.39
CA ARG A 403 -8.06 7.08 -27.18
C ARG A 403 -6.89 6.86 -28.14
N VAL A 404 -6.57 5.61 -28.47
CA VAL A 404 -5.52 5.28 -29.46
C VAL A 404 -5.97 5.61 -30.88
N ASP A 405 -7.21 5.31 -31.24
CA ASP A 405 -7.80 5.58 -32.56
C ASP A 405 -7.88 7.10 -32.86
N LEU A 406 -8.31 7.89 -31.87
CA LEU A 406 -8.31 9.35 -31.96
C LEU A 406 -6.88 9.93 -32.02
N ALA A 407 -5.94 9.39 -31.25
CA ALA A 407 -4.54 9.80 -31.32
C ALA A 407 -3.89 9.50 -32.69
N GLN A 408 -4.29 8.41 -33.37
CA GLN A 408 -3.88 8.13 -34.76
C GLN A 408 -4.47 9.12 -35.76
N ASN A 409 -5.61 9.73 -35.45
CA ASN A 409 -6.21 10.84 -36.20
C ASN A 409 -5.63 12.22 -35.81
N GLY A 410 -4.61 12.27 -34.94
CA GLY A 410 -4.00 13.50 -34.42
C GLY A 410 -4.76 14.17 -33.26
N ILE A 411 -5.90 13.62 -32.87
CA ILE A 411 -6.81 14.18 -31.87
C ILE A 411 -6.36 13.79 -30.46
N ARG A 412 -6.41 14.75 -29.52
CA ARG A 412 -6.27 14.50 -28.08
C ARG A 412 -7.65 14.68 -27.41
N PRO A 413 -8.28 13.59 -26.95
CA PRO A 413 -9.67 13.63 -26.48
C PRO A 413 -9.79 13.70 -24.95
N GLN A 414 -10.64 14.60 -24.45
CA GLN A 414 -10.83 14.88 -23.03
C GLN A 414 -11.40 13.68 -22.28
N ARG A 415 -11.14 13.63 -20.97
CA ARG A 415 -11.71 12.60 -20.10
C ARG A 415 -13.21 12.45 -20.34
N TRP A 416 -14.01 13.52 -20.29
CA TRP A 416 -15.46 13.40 -20.54
C TRP A 416 -15.80 12.99 -21.97
N GLU A 417 -15.04 13.41 -22.98
CA GLU A 417 -15.27 13.04 -24.39
C GLU A 417 -15.05 11.53 -24.60
N LEU A 418 -14.01 10.97 -23.98
CA LEU A 418 -13.76 9.52 -23.93
C LEU A 418 -14.84 8.78 -23.14
N GLU A 419 -15.22 9.30 -21.97
CA GLU A 419 -16.30 8.74 -21.16
C GLU A 419 -17.69 8.86 -21.86
N ALA A 420 -17.86 9.75 -22.83
CA ALA A 420 -19.06 9.88 -23.65
C ALA A 420 -19.04 8.93 -24.87
N LEU A 421 -17.92 8.89 -25.60
CA LEU A 421 -17.70 7.99 -26.74
C LEU A 421 -17.74 6.51 -26.33
N ALA A 422 -17.30 6.18 -25.10
CA ALA A 422 -17.39 4.84 -24.55
C ALA A 422 -18.84 4.43 -24.18
N ARG A 423 -19.68 5.40 -23.80
CA ARG A 423 -21.13 5.26 -23.62
C ARG A 423 -21.92 5.35 -24.94
N GLY A 424 -21.23 5.37 -26.10
CA GLY A 424 -21.86 5.37 -27.43
C GLY A 424 -22.32 6.73 -27.96
N ALA A 425 -22.02 7.83 -27.28
CA ALA A 425 -22.29 9.16 -27.82
C ALA A 425 -21.44 9.44 -29.08
N THR A 426 -21.90 10.36 -29.93
CA THR A 426 -21.11 10.89 -31.04
C THR A 426 -20.40 12.17 -30.60
N VAL A 427 -19.07 12.23 -30.73
CA VAL A 427 -18.28 13.46 -30.51
C VAL A 427 -17.69 13.91 -31.86
N ASN A 428 -17.62 15.22 -32.07
CA ASN A 428 -17.19 15.82 -33.33
C ASN A 428 -15.90 16.62 -33.12
N TYR A 429 -14.81 16.22 -33.77
CA TYR A 429 -13.53 16.92 -33.74
C TYR A 429 -13.25 17.50 -35.12
N ASP A 430 -13.11 18.82 -35.23
CA ASP A 430 -12.78 19.54 -36.46
C ASP A 430 -13.64 19.14 -37.69
N GLY A 431 -14.94 18.91 -37.44
CA GLY A 431 -15.92 18.51 -38.47
C GLY A 431 -16.02 17.00 -38.73
N LYS A 432 -15.12 16.18 -38.16
CA LYS A 432 -15.17 14.71 -38.21
C LYS A 432 -15.93 14.16 -37.01
N LYS A 433 -17.07 13.52 -37.27
CA LYS A 433 -17.86 12.79 -36.26
C LYS A 433 -17.27 11.42 -35.99
N PHE A 434 -17.01 11.12 -34.72
CA PHE A 434 -16.60 9.80 -34.24
C PHE A 434 -17.70 9.23 -33.33
N THR A 435 -18.01 7.96 -33.52
CA THR A 435 -18.98 7.19 -32.74
C THR A 435 -18.44 5.77 -32.63
N TYR A 436 -18.57 5.13 -31.47
CA TYR A 436 -18.09 3.76 -31.26
C TYR A 436 -19.24 2.87 -30.77
N PRO A 437 -19.33 1.60 -31.23
CA PRO A 437 -20.38 0.70 -30.78
C PRO A 437 -20.24 0.40 -29.30
N VAL A 438 -21.32 0.51 -28.54
CA VAL A 438 -21.37 0.07 -27.14
C VAL A 438 -21.48 -1.45 -27.10
N ALA A 439 -20.86 -2.09 -26.12
CA ALA A 439 -21.13 -3.50 -25.85
C ALA A 439 -22.52 -3.63 -25.22
N ASP A 440 -23.43 -4.39 -25.85
CA ASP A 440 -24.74 -4.66 -25.28
C ASP A 440 -24.59 -5.55 -24.03
N GLU A 441 -24.73 -4.95 -22.84
CA GLU A 441 -24.65 -5.65 -21.56
C GLU A 441 -25.99 -6.35 -21.19
N TRP A 442 -27.06 -6.17 -21.97
CA TRP A 442 -28.39 -6.73 -21.72
C TRP A 442 -29.07 -7.32 -22.98
N PRO A 443 -28.45 -8.34 -23.62
CA PRO A 443 -28.99 -8.98 -24.82
C PRO A 443 -30.33 -9.67 -24.55
N GLY A 444 -31.42 -8.94 -24.80
CA GLY A 444 -32.79 -9.38 -24.54
C GLY A 444 -33.82 -8.26 -24.35
N PHE A 445 -33.41 -7.02 -24.02
CA PHE A 445 -34.32 -5.89 -23.82
C PHE A 445 -34.49 -5.00 -25.07
N SER A 446 -34.96 -5.57 -26.18
CA SER A 446 -35.38 -4.80 -27.35
C SER A 446 -36.71 -4.07 -27.10
N THR A 447 -36.71 -2.74 -27.05
CA THR A 447 -37.92 -1.94 -26.78
C THR A 447 -38.78 -1.78 -28.03
N VAL A 448 -39.42 -2.87 -28.45
CA VAL A 448 -40.45 -2.88 -29.50
C VAL A 448 -41.81 -3.14 -28.84
N MET A 449 -42.45 -2.08 -28.36
CA MET A 449 -43.88 -2.09 -28.03
C MET A 449 -44.67 -1.64 -29.25
N GLU A 450 -44.98 -2.55 -30.17
CA GLU A 450 -46.09 -2.34 -31.10
C GLU A 450 -47.40 -2.55 -30.32
N TRP A 451 -48.12 -1.47 -30.08
CA TRP A 451 -49.48 -1.52 -29.55
C TRP A 451 -50.46 -1.71 -30.69
N THR A 452 -51.21 -2.81 -30.66
CA THR A 452 -52.43 -3.06 -31.43
C THR A 452 -53.50 -3.62 -30.51
#